data_AF-K6DSI3-F1
#
_entry.id   AF-K6DSI3-F1
#
_cell.length_a   1.000
_cell.length_b   1.000
_cell.length_c   1.000
_cell.angle_alpha   90.00
_cell.angle_beta   90.00
_cell.angle_gamma   90.00
#
_symmetry.space_group_name_H-M   'P 1'
#
loop_
_entity.id
_entity.type
_entity.pdbx_description
1 polymer ?
#
loop_
_entity_poly.entity_id
_entity_poly.type
_entity_poly.pdbx_seq_one_letter_code
_entity_poly.pdbx_strand_id
1 'polypeptide(L)'
;MVAATKVAYNMPRYSAYKKVSYKVISFLLFIIMIVGIVLVFTFIGVHQIVVVTALVTQMDAGMIGTRPEVLALLLIMSWSMSAVISPVNPINLLVSGLLEKSGISVGLRWNGVFFYLLC
;
A
#
# COMPACT_ATOMS: atom_id res chain seq x y z
N MET A 1 21.33 -2.75 -37.88
CA MET A 1 20.60 -2.38 -36.64
C MET A 1 20.76 -3.41 -35.51
N VAL A 2 20.71 -4.72 -35.74
CA VAL A 2 20.80 -5.77 -34.67
C VAL A 2 22.14 -5.80 -33.91
N ALA A 3 23.26 -5.46 -34.55
CA ALA A 3 24.57 -5.44 -33.89
C ALA A 3 24.69 -4.33 -32.84
N ALA A 4 24.13 -3.14 -33.11
CA ALA A 4 24.16 -2.00 -32.20
C ALA A 4 23.35 -2.27 -30.91
N THR A 5 22.23 -3.00 -31.02
CA THR A 5 21.40 -3.40 -29.88
C THR A 5 22.10 -4.39 -28.96
N LYS A 6 22.83 -5.38 -29.50
CA LYS A 6 23.63 -6.32 -28.69
C LYS A 6 24.79 -5.65 -27.97
N VAL A 7 25.45 -4.69 -28.64
CA VAL A 7 26.52 -3.89 -28.02
C VAL A 7 25.97 -3.05 -26.87
N ALA A 8 24.81 -2.40 -27.05
CA ALA A 8 24.13 -1.65 -25.98
C ALA A 8 23.75 -2.54 -24.78
N TYR A 9 23.26 -3.76 -25.02
CA TYR A 9 22.90 -4.71 -23.95
C TYR A 9 24.09 -5.17 -23.11
N ASN A 10 25.27 -5.30 -23.74
CA ASN A 10 26.50 -5.73 -23.09
C ASN A 10 27.29 -4.56 -22.46
N MET A 11 26.82 -3.33 -22.57
CA MET A 11 27.46 -2.21 -21.88
C MET A 11 27.26 -2.36 -20.36
N PRO A 12 28.30 -2.17 -19.53
CA PRO A 12 28.21 -2.25 -18.07
C PRO A 12 27.11 -1.36 -17.48
N ARG A 13 26.90 -0.18 -18.08
CA ARG A 13 25.86 0.77 -17.68
C ARG A 13 24.43 0.26 -17.92
N TYR A 14 24.19 -0.48 -19.01
CA TYR A 14 22.87 -1.04 -19.30
C TYR A 14 22.50 -2.13 -18.28
N SER A 15 23.43 -3.01 -17.94
CA SER A 15 23.24 -4.02 -16.90
C SER A 15 22.98 -3.39 -15.52
N ALA A 16 23.70 -2.31 -15.17
CA ALA A 16 23.45 -1.56 -13.95
C ALA A 16 22.06 -0.91 -13.92
N TYR A 17 21.65 -0.24 -15.01
CA TYR A 17 20.31 0.36 -15.14
C TYR A 17 19.22 -0.69 -14.97
N LYS A 18 19.38 -1.84 -15.61
CA LYS A 18 18.42 -2.95 -15.54
C LYS A 18 18.27 -3.48 -14.10
N LYS A 19 19.38 -3.65 -13.37
CA LYS A 19 19.37 -4.06 -11.94
C LYS A 19 18.67 -3.04 -11.04
N VAL A 20 18.90 -1.74 -11.27
CA VAL A 20 18.21 -0.67 -10.52
C VAL A 20 16.71 -0.70 -10.83
N SER A 21 16.34 -0.81 -12.10
CA SER A 21 14.95 -0.88 -12.55
C SER A 21 14.19 -2.04 -11.89
N TYR A 22 14.78 -3.25 -11.84
CA TYR A 22 14.16 -4.40 -11.18
C TYR A 22 13.95 -4.18 -9.67
N LYS A 23 14.93 -3.61 -8.97
CA LYS A 23 14.81 -3.32 -7.53
C LYS A 23 13.65 -2.37 -7.25
N VAL A 24 13.50 -1.32 -8.06
CA VAL A 24 12.41 -0.33 -7.91
C VAL A 24 11.05 -0.99 -8.13
N ILE A 25 10.90 -1.79 -9.19
CA ILE A 25 9.63 -2.46 -9.50
C ILE A 25 9.26 -3.45 -8.39
N SER A 26 10.20 -4.28 -7.93
CA SER A 26 9.94 -5.23 -6.86
C SER A 26 9.54 -4.55 -5.56
N PHE A 27 10.17 -3.42 -5.22
CA PHE A 27 9.83 -2.67 -4.02
C PHE A 27 8.47 -1.97 -4.13
N LEU A 28 8.13 -1.46 -5.31
CA LEU A 28 6.80 -0.88 -5.57
C LEU A 28 5.69 -1.93 -5.48
N LEU A 29 5.92 -3.14 -6.02
CA LEU A 29 4.99 -4.26 -5.89
C LEU A 29 4.83 -4.68 -4.43
N PHE A 30 5.92 -4.68 -3.65
CA PHE A 30 5.86 -4.92 -2.21
C PHE A 30 4.96 -3.89 -1.50
N ILE A 31 5.14 -2.59 -1.78
CA ILE A 31 4.29 -1.53 -1.22
C ILE A 31 2.80 -1.77 -1.55
N ILE A 32 2.48 -2.01 -2.83
CA ILE A 32 1.11 -2.24 -3.28
C ILE A 32 0.51 -3.48 -2.59
N MET A 33 1.29 -4.55 -2.42
CA MET A 33 0.85 -5.75 -1.72
C MET A 33 0.52 -5.47 -0.26
N ILE A 34 1.36 -4.74 0.46
CA ILE A 34 1.11 -4.38 1.87
C ILE A 34 -0.16 -3.55 2.01
N VAL A 35 -0.30 -2.48 1.20
CA VAL A 35 -1.49 -1.63 1.20
C VAL A 35 -2.74 -2.46 0.85
N GLY A 36 -2.64 -3.31 -0.18
CA GLY A 36 -3.71 -4.18 -0.62
C GLY A 36 -4.17 -5.18 0.45
N ILE A 37 -3.23 -5.83 1.15
CA ILE A 37 -3.54 -6.73 2.26
C ILE A 37 -4.31 -5.97 3.35
N VAL A 38 -3.79 -4.83 3.80
CA VAL A 38 -4.44 -4.05 4.86
C VAL A 38 -5.84 -3.61 4.43
N LEU A 39 -6.02 -3.12 3.20
CA LEU A 39 -7.32 -2.73 2.68
C LEU A 39 -8.30 -3.90 2.58
N VAL A 40 -7.91 -5.01 1.94
CA VAL A 40 -8.79 -6.18 1.73
C VAL A 40 -9.30 -6.72 3.06
N PHE A 41 -8.40 -6.95 4.03
CA PHE A 41 -8.79 -7.45 5.34
C PHE A 41 -9.68 -6.44 6.11
N THR A 42 -9.38 -5.14 6.01
CA THR A 42 -10.21 -4.10 6.65
C THR A 42 -11.59 -3.98 6.00
N PHE A 43 -11.72 -4.25 4.70
CA PHE A 43 -13.01 -4.18 3.99
C PHE A 43 -13.93 -5.36 4.30
N ILE A 44 -13.37 -6.54 4.61
CA ILE A 44 -14.14 -7.71 5.06
C ILE A 44 -14.44 -7.70 6.56
N GLY A 45 -14.05 -6.65 7.29
CA GLY A 45 -14.40 -6.43 8.69
C GLY A 45 -13.31 -6.79 9.71
N VAL A 46 -12.11 -7.19 9.28
CA VAL A 46 -10.99 -7.38 10.21
C VAL A 46 -10.41 -6.02 10.60
N HIS A 47 -10.38 -5.72 11.90
CA HIS A 47 -9.88 -4.43 12.36
C HIS A 47 -8.40 -4.24 11.97
N GLN A 48 -8.06 -3.09 11.38
CA GLN A 48 -6.73 -2.80 10.82
C GLN A 48 -5.58 -2.93 11.84
N ILE A 49 -5.85 -2.74 13.14
CA ILE A 49 -4.86 -2.98 14.21
C ILE A 49 -4.36 -4.43 14.20
N VAL A 50 -5.24 -5.41 13.98
CA VAL A 50 -4.90 -6.83 13.98
C VAL A 50 -4.03 -7.17 12.78
N VAL A 51 -4.39 -6.65 11.60
CA VAL A 51 -3.64 -6.87 10.36
C VAL A 51 -2.26 -6.24 10.46
N VAL A 52 -2.18 -4.96 10.84
CA VAL A 52 -0.91 -4.23 10.88
C VAL A 52 0.02 -4.78 11.95
N THR A 53 -0.49 -5.13 13.14
CA THR A 53 0.35 -5.76 14.18
C THR A 53 0.90 -7.10 13.73
N ALA A 54 0.10 -7.93 13.05
CA ALA A 54 0.56 -9.20 12.48
C ALA A 54 1.63 -9.01 11.40
N LEU A 55 1.54 -7.95 10.59
CA LEU A 55 2.56 -7.63 9.59
C LEU A 55 3.85 -7.11 10.23
N VAL A 56 3.74 -6.21 11.22
CA VAL A 56 4.90 -5.67 11.96
C VAL A 56 5.72 -6.79 12.61
N THR A 57 5.08 -7.78 13.21
CA THR A 57 5.79 -8.87 13.92
C THR A 57 6.47 -9.87 12.99
N GLN A 58 6.08 -9.91 11.70
CA GLN A 58 6.63 -10.83 10.72
C GLN A 58 7.71 -10.21 9.82
N MET A 59 7.85 -8.88 9.84
CA MET A 59 8.72 -8.17 8.92
C MET A 59 9.97 -7.64 9.60
N ASP A 60 11.11 -7.84 8.94
CA ASP A 60 12.37 -7.21 9.28
C ASP A 60 12.82 -6.30 8.13
N ALA A 61 13.04 -5.03 8.43
CA ALA A 61 13.40 -4.04 7.41
C ALA A 61 14.76 -4.33 6.76
N GLY A 62 15.72 -4.85 7.54
CA GLY A 62 17.05 -5.21 7.05
C GLY A 62 17.01 -6.36 6.05
N MET A 63 16.23 -7.40 6.35
CA MET A 63 16.01 -8.55 5.47
C MET A 63 15.27 -8.17 4.18
N ILE A 64 14.37 -7.19 4.25
CA ILE A 64 13.66 -6.64 3.08
C ILE A 64 14.59 -5.74 2.23
N GLY A 65 15.72 -5.30 2.77
CA GLY A 65 16.65 -4.40 2.09
C GLY A 65 16.17 -2.95 2.07
N THR A 66 15.42 -2.54 3.09
CA THR A 66 14.93 -1.17 3.30
C THR A 66 15.32 -0.64 4.67
N ARG A 67 14.95 0.60 4.97
CA ARG A 67 15.17 1.20 6.29
C ARG A 67 13.95 1.00 7.20
N PRO A 68 14.12 0.83 8.52
CA PRO A 68 13.01 0.66 9.46
C PRO A 68 11.95 1.77 9.36
N GLU A 69 12.38 3.02 9.15
CA GLU A 69 11.49 4.18 9.04
C GLU A 69 10.60 4.09 7.79
N VAL A 70 11.13 3.56 6.68
CA VAL A 70 10.35 3.37 5.44
C VAL A 70 9.28 2.30 5.64
N LEU A 71 9.60 1.20 6.32
CA LEU A 71 8.65 0.15 6.63
C LEU A 71 7.56 0.64 7.61
N ALA A 72 7.95 1.39 8.65
CA ALA A 72 7.00 1.99 9.59
C ALA A 72 6.04 2.95 8.89
N LEU A 73 6.56 3.82 8.01
CA LEU A 73 5.75 4.74 7.20
C LEU A 73 4.79 3.99 6.28
N LEU A 74 5.25 2.94 5.59
CA LEU A 74 4.39 2.11 4.75
C LEU A 74 3.20 1.54 5.53
N LEU A 75 3.45 0.99 6.72
CA LEU A 75 2.44 0.33 7.53
C LEU A 75 1.44 1.34 8.12
N ILE A 76 1.90 2.50 8.62
CA ILE A 76 0.97 3.52 9.16
C ILE A 76 0.18 4.21 8.06
N MET A 77 0.75 4.41 6.87
CA MET A 77 0.02 4.92 5.71
C MET A 77 -1.05 3.92 5.27
N SER A 78 -0.71 2.64 5.21
CA SER A 78 -1.67 1.56 4.88
C SER A 78 -2.83 1.51 5.88
N TRP A 79 -2.54 1.62 7.19
CA TRP A 79 -3.56 1.74 8.23
C TRP A 79 -4.45 2.95 7.99
N SER A 80 -3.84 4.13 7.83
CA SER A 80 -4.58 5.40 7.76
C SER A 80 -5.52 5.40 6.56
N MET A 81 -5.05 4.89 5.42
CA MET A 81 -5.86 4.73 4.21
C MET A 81 -7.04 3.78 4.45
N SER A 82 -6.82 2.62 5.09
CA SER A 82 -7.91 1.68 5.35
C SER A 82 -8.92 2.19 6.35
N ALA A 83 -8.49 2.98 7.34
CA ALA A 83 -9.38 3.60 8.32
C ALA A 83 -10.33 4.61 7.69
N VAL A 84 -9.84 5.38 6.71
CA VAL A 84 -10.63 6.39 5.99
C VAL A 84 -11.61 5.74 5.02
N ILE A 85 -11.16 4.80 4.18
CA ILE A 85 -11.93 4.33 3.01
C ILE A 85 -12.81 3.09 3.34
N SER A 86 -12.50 2.32 4.40
CA SER A 86 -13.27 1.09 4.67
C SER A 86 -14.69 1.40 5.17
N PRO A 87 -15.75 0.88 4.51
CA PRO A 87 -17.13 1.11 4.93
C PRO A 87 -17.50 0.44 6.26
N VAL A 88 -16.70 -0.53 6.70
CA VAL A 88 -16.90 -1.30 7.94
C VAL A 88 -15.95 -0.88 9.05
N ASN A 89 -15.15 0.17 8.84
CA ASN A 89 -14.34 0.74 9.91
C ASN A 89 -15.24 1.31 11.03
N PRO A 90 -14.92 1.11 12.32
CA PRO A 90 -15.75 1.59 13.42
C PRO A 90 -16.09 3.08 13.35
N ILE A 91 -15.16 3.93 12.92
CA ILE A 91 -15.40 5.38 12.78
C ILE A 91 -16.45 5.63 11.70
N ASN A 92 -16.32 4.98 10.54
CA ASN A 92 -17.27 5.12 9.45
C ASN A 92 -18.64 4.53 9.80
N LEU A 93 -18.70 3.44 10.56
CA LEU A 93 -19.95 2.86 11.06
C LEU A 93 -20.65 3.79 12.06
N LEU A 94 -19.90 4.38 12.99
CA LEU A 94 -20.43 5.35 13.95
C LEU A 94 -21.02 6.57 13.23
N VAL A 95 -20.27 7.16 12.30
CA VAL A 95 -20.74 8.32 11.51
C VAL A 95 -21.93 7.92 10.63
N SER A 96 -21.90 6.74 10.02
CA SER A 96 -23.03 6.23 9.23
C SER A 96 -24.29 6.09 10.07
N GLY A 97 -24.17 5.59 11.30
CA GLY A 97 -25.28 5.50 12.25
C GLY A 97 -25.84 6.87 12.65
N LEU A 98 -24.96 7.84 12.92
CA LEU A 98 -25.38 9.22 13.24
C LEU A 98 -26.09 9.93 12.09
N LEU A 99 -25.72 9.62 10.85
CA LEU A 99 -26.29 10.24 9.65
C LEU A 99 -27.43 9.43 9.02
N GLU A 100 -27.82 8.31 9.64
CA GLU A 100 -28.79 7.35 9.09
C GLU A 100 -28.46 6.95 7.63
N LYS A 101 -27.17 6.77 7.35
CA LYS A 101 -26.64 6.33 6.04
C LYS A 101 -25.97 4.97 6.16
N SER A 102 -25.70 4.36 5.01
CA SER A 102 -24.92 3.12 4.96
C SER A 102 -23.42 3.39 5.09
N GLY A 103 -22.69 2.43 5.68
CA GLY A 103 -21.21 2.44 5.73
C GLY A 103 -20.57 2.61 4.36
N ILE A 104 -21.18 2.06 3.31
CA ILE A 104 -20.73 2.23 1.92
C ILE A 104 -20.83 3.69 1.48
N SER A 105 -21.88 4.41 1.89
CA SER A 105 -22.06 5.81 1.51
C SER A 105 -21.01 6.70 2.16
N VAL A 106 -20.80 6.56 3.47
CA VAL A 106 -19.82 7.38 4.21
C VAL A 106 -18.39 6.95 3.91
N GLY A 107 -18.06 5.68 4.17
CA GLY A 107 -16.70 5.17 4.11
C GLY A 107 -16.16 5.03 2.69
N LEU A 108 -16.95 4.54 1.73
CA LEU A 108 -16.43 4.35 0.37
C LEU A 108 -16.76 5.53 -0.56
N ARG A 109 -18.02 5.99 -0.61
CA ARG A 109 -18.40 7.03 -1.58
C ARG A 109 -17.90 8.40 -1.16
N TRP A 110 -18.21 8.86 0.06
CA TRP A 110 -17.85 10.20 0.48
C TRP A 110 -16.36 10.30 0.82
N ASN A 111 -15.84 9.42 1.66
CA ASN A 111 -14.42 9.45 1.98
C ASN A 111 -13.55 9.03 0.78
N GLY A 112 -14.05 8.17 -0.12
CA GLY A 112 -13.33 7.86 -1.36
C GLY A 112 -13.25 9.05 -2.31
N VAL A 113 -14.32 9.86 -2.42
CA VAL A 113 -14.27 11.14 -3.17
C VAL A 113 -13.31 12.12 -2.50
N PHE A 114 -13.36 12.26 -1.17
CA PHE A 114 -12.41 13.09 -0.42
C PHE A 114 -10.97 12.66 -0.66
N PHE A 115 -10.69 11.36 -0.62
CA PHE A 115 -9.37 10.80 -0.89
C PHE A 115 -8.92 11.10 -2.31
N TYR A 116 -9.78 10.91 -3.31
CA TYR A 116 -9.48 11.22 -4.72
C TYR A 116 -9.23 12.71 -5.00
N LEU A 117 -9.86 13.61 -4.25
CA LEU A 117 -9.70 15.06 -4.45
C LEU A 117 -8.43 15.62 -3.78
N LEU A 118 -7.97 15.01 -2.69
CA LEU A 118 -6.84 15.49 -1.89
C LEU A 118 -5.51 14.79 -2.18
N CYS A 119 -5.53 13.57 -2.72
CA CYS A 119 -4.34 12.81 -3.10
C CYS A 119 -4.19 12.77 -4.62
#